data_AF-A0A921ZY43-F1
#
_entry.id   AF-A0A921ZY43-F1
#
_cell.length_a   1.000
_cell.length_b   1.000
_cell.length_c   1.000
_cell.angle_alpha   90.00
_cell.angle_beta   90.00
_cell.angle_gamma   90.00
#
_symmetry.space_group_name_H-M   'P 1'
#
loop_
_entity.id
_entity.type
_entity.pdbx_description
1 polymer ?
#
loop_
_entity_poly.entity_id
_entity_poly.type
_entity_poly.pdbx_seq_one_letter_code
_entity_poly.pdbx_strand_id
1 'polypeptide(L)'
;LLLRHYTQNIDTLERVAGIPADKLVEAHGTFYTAHCLDCRKEYTLEFVKERIFADQLPICTACPGIVKPDIVFFGESLPDRFQECLQQDFEHCDMLIIMGSSLEVQPFASLID
;
A
#
# COMPACT_ATOMS: atom_id res chain seq x y z
N LEU A 1 8.45 21.66 -4.40
CA LEU A 1 8.93 20.25 -4.32
C LEU A 1 7.95 19.50 -3.44
N LEU A 2 7.49 18.31 -3.84
CA LEU A 2 6.56 17.51 -3.05
C LEU A 2 7.29 16.88 -1.85
N LEU A 3 6.75 17.03 -0.63
CA LEU A 3 7.33 16.41 0.57
C LEU A 3 7.03 14.90 0.58
N ARG A 4 5.74 14.53 0.60
CA ARG A 4 5.23 13.17 0.58
C ARG A 4 3.86 13.11 -0.08
N HIS A 5 3.50 11.94 -0.59
CA HIS A 5 2.17 11.58 -1.06
C HIS A 5 1.66 10.40 -0.25
N TYR A 6 0.70 10.66 0.64
CA TYR A 6 -0.02 9.63 1.39
C TYR A 6 -1.27 9.23 0.60
N THR A 7 -1.40 7.94 0.26
CA THR A 7 -2.57 7.44 -0.47
C THR A 7 -3.24 6.30 0.27
N GLN A 8 -4.57 6.29 0.23
CA GLN A 8 -5.40 5.16 0.68
C GLN A 8 -5.69 4.19 -0.47
N ASN A 9 -5.37 4.58 -1.70
CA ASN A 9 -5.60 3.77 -2.88
C ASN A 9 -4.57 2.64 -2.95
N ILE A 10 -4.97 1.55 -3.62
CA ILE A 10 -4.17 0.35 -3.82
C ILE A 10 -3.91 0.07 -5.31
N ASP A 11 -4.40 0.95 -6.19
CA ASP A 11 -4.47 0.76 -7.64
C ASP A 11 -3.14 1.03 -8.38
N THR A 12 -2.13 1.54 -7.68
CA THR A 12 -0.77 1.83 -8.16
C THR A 12 -0.64 3.02 -9.13
N LEU A 13 -1.70 3.81 -9.35
CA LEU A 13 -1.67 4.90 -10.32
C LEU A 13 -0.68 6.01 -9.97
N GLU A 14 -0.37 6.22 -8.69
CA GLU A 14 0.69 7.12 -8.24
C GLU A 14 2.06 6.74 -8.79
N ARG A 15 2.34 5.43 -8.84
CA ARG A 15 3.59 4.90 -9.42
C ARG A 15 3.60 5.08 -10.93
N VAL A 16 2.48 4.82 -11.60
CA VAL A 16 2.32 5.03 -13.06
C VAL A 16 2.51 6.51 -13.43
N ALA A 17 2.03 7.42 -12.58
CA ALA A 17 2.22 8.87 -12.75
C ALA A 17 3.67 9.32 -12.50
N GLY A 18 4.55 8.42 -12.02
CA GLY A 18 5.96 8.70 -11.81
C GLY A 18 6.29 9.32 -10.45
N ILE A 19 5.40 9.21 -9.44
CA ILE A 19 5.75 9.61 -8.08
C ILE A 19 6.87 8.68 -7.58
N PRO A 20 8.04 9.23 -7.17
CA PRO A 20 9.15 8.42 -6.68
C PRO A 20 8.74 7.60 -5.45
N ALA A 21 9.27 6.38 -5.32
CA ALA A 21 8.91 5.48 -4.21
C ALA A 21 9.26 6.06 -2.84
N ASP A 22 10.35 6.84 -2.73
CA ASP A 22 10.71 7.55 -1.51
C ASP A 22 9.68 8.62 -1.14
N LYS A 23 8.91 9.14 -2.09
CA LYS A 23 7.85 10.13 -1.87
C LYS A 23 6.49 9.51 -1.60
N LEU A 24 6.31 8.22 -1.80
CA LEU A 24 5.03 7.54 -1.67
C LEU A 24 4.88 6.83 -0.31
N VAL A 25 3.71 6.98 0.29
CA VAL A 25 3.23 6.19 1.43
C VAL A 25 1.88 5.59 1.03
N GLU A 26 1.91 4.33 0.62
CA GLU A 26 0.73 3.51 0.34
C GLU A 26 0.15 3.01 1.67
N ALA A 27 -0.68 3.83 2.31
CA ALA A 27 -1.14 3.60 3.68
C ALA A 27 -1.93 2.29 3.81
N HIS A 28 -2.71 1.93 2.80
CA HIS A 28 -3.46 0.68 2.74
C HIS A 28 -2.78 -0.39 1.88
N GLY A 29 -1.46 -0.26 1.71
CA GLY A 29 -0.67 -1.19 0.92
C GLY A 29 -0.90 -1.03 -0.58
N THR A 30 -0.55 -2.05 -1.36
CA THR A 30 -0.45 -1.95 -2.82
C THR A 30 -0.72 -3.27 -3.52
N PHE A 31 -1.28 -3.20 -4.73
CA PHE A 31 -1.31 -4.35 -5.64
C PHE A 31 0.04 -4.58 -6.35
N TYR A 32 0.99 -3.64 -6.25
CA TYR A 32 2.25 -3.71 -6.98
C TYR A 32 3.09 -4.96 -6.63
N THR A 33 3.04 -5.39 -5.38
CA THR A 33 3.72 -6.59 -4.86
C THR A 33 2.74 -7.48 -4.10
N ALA A 34 3.12 -8.75 -3.93
CA ALA A 34 2.37 -9.73 -3.19
C ALA A 34 3.31 -10.68 -2.45
N HIS A 35 2.89 -11.18 -1.29
CA HIS A 35 3.69 -12.09 -0.49
C HIS A 35 2.95 -13.37 -0.13
N CYS A 36 3.67 -14.49 -0.11
CA CYS A 36 3.17 -15.69 0.54
C CYS A 36 2.96 -15.44 2.04
N LEU A 37 1.79 -15.82 2.55
CA LEU A 37 1.45 -15.65 3.96
C LEU A 37 2.31 -16.51 4.90
N ASP A 38 2.83 -17.65 4.42
CA ASP A 38 3.61 -18.58 5.25
C ASP A 38 5.11 -18.29 5.18
N CYS A 39 5.69 -18.28 3.97
CA CYS A 39 7.14 -18.18 3.78
C CYS A 39 7.65 -16.80 3.38
N ARG A 40 6.74 -15.82 3.21
CA ARG A 40 7.07 -14.44 2.81
C ARG A 40 7.84 -14.32 1.50
N LYS A 41 7.76 -15.30 0.60
CA LYS A 41 8.27 -15.16 -0.77
C LYS A 41 7.46 -14.08 -1.51
N GLU A 42 8.15 -13.12 -2.12
CA GLU A 42 7.57 -12.04 -2.92
C GLU A 42 7.18 -12.52 -4.33
N TYR A 43 6.11 -11.92 -4.86
CA TYR A 43 5.55 -12.13 -6.19
C TYR A 43 5.12 -10.79 -6.80
N THR A 44 5.13 -10.71 -8.12
CA THR A 44 4.72 -9.50 -8.84
C THR A 44 3.20 -9.43 -9.01
N LEU A 45 2.69 -8.23 -9.32
CA LEU A 45 1.30 -8.02 -9.72
C LEU A 45 0.89 -8.97 -10.86
N GLU A 46 1.73 -9.18 -11.87
CA GLU A 46 1.44 -10.05 -13.01
C GLU A 46 1.15 -11.48 -12.56
N PHE A 47 1.94 -12.03 -11.63
CA PHE A 47 1.74 -13.38 -11.10
C PHE A 47 0.35 -13.55 -10.46
N VAL A 48 -0.08 -12.55 -9.68
CA VAL A 48 -1.39 -12.55 -9.02
C VAL A 48 -2.49 -12.35 -10.06
N LYS A 49 -2.31 -11.37 -10.95
CA LYS A 49 -3.26 -10.99 -11.99
C LYS A 49 -3.59 -12.19 -12.89
N GLU A 50 -2.58 -12.88 -13.43
CA GLU A 50 -2.77 -14.06 -14.28
C GLU A 50 -3.68 -15.11 -13.64
N ARG A 51 -3.53 -15.32 -12.33
CA ARG A 51 -4.33 -16.31 -11.58
C ARG A 51 -5.74 -15.84 -11.30
N ILE A 52 -5.91 -14.57 -10.91
CA ILE A 52 -7.23 -13.96 -10.75
C ILE A 52 -8.03 -14.07 -12.06
N PHE A 53 -7.43 -13.72 -13.20
CA PHE A 53 -8.09 -13.82 -14.50
C PHE A 53 -8.37 -15.26 -14.96
N ALA A 54 -7.62 -16.23 -14.44
CA ALA A 54 -7.85 -17.65 -14.66
C ALA A 54 -8.84 -18.29 -13.66
N ASP A 55 -9.44 -17.50 -12.74
CA ASP A 55 -10.28 -17.99 -11.64
C ASP A 55 -9.55 -19.01 -10.74
N GLN A 56 -8.26 -18.76 -10.49
CA GLN A 56 -7.37 -19.61 -9.71
C GLN A 56 -6.85 -18.90 -8.47
N LEU A 57 -6.77 -19.63 -7.35
CA LEU A 57 -6.17 -19.12 -6.13
C LEU A 57 -4.63 -18.99 -6.31
N PRO A 58 -4.03 -17.84 -5.96
CA PRO A 58 -2.58 -17.67 -5.97
C PRO A 58 -1.93 -18.46 -4.84
N ILE A 59 -1.39 -19.63 -5.20
CA ILE A 59 -0.59 -20.50 -4.32
C ILE A 59 0.90 -20.26 -4.52
N CYS A 60 1.65 -20.29 -3.42
CA CYS A 60 3.08 -20.12 -3.41
C CYS A 60 3.79 -21.26 -4.15
N THR A 61 4.81 -20.89 -4.92
CA THR A 61 5.69 -21.83 -5.65
C THR A 61 6.71 -22.54 -4.77
N ALA A 62 6.86 -22.14 -3.51
CA ALA A 62 7.87 -22.66 -2.58
C ALA A 62 7.26 -23.38 -1.35
N CYS A 63 5.98 -23.17 -1.05
CA CYS A 63 5.27 -23.83 0.05
C CYS A 63 3.76 -23.91 -0.25
N PRO A 64 2.95 -24.62 0.54
CA PRO A 64 1.49 -24.71 0.35
C PRO A 64 0.70 -23.41 0.63
N GLY A 65 1.37 -22.33 1.04
CA GLY A 65 0.74 -21.10 1.48
C GLY A 65 0.10 -20.28 0.35
N ILE A 66 -0.89 -19.46 0.74
CA ILE A 66 -1.57 -18.52 -0.17
C ILE A 66 -0.68 -17.29 -0.36
N VAL A 67 -0.63 -16.77 -1.58
CA VAL A 67 0.01 -15.50 -1.93
C VAL A 67 -1.06 -14.41 -1.90
N LYS A 68 -0.89 -13.44 -1.00
CA LYS A 68 -1.80 -12.31 -0.85
C LYS A 68 -1.13 -11.06 -1.43
N PRO A 69 -1.84 -10.23 -2.23
CA PRO A 69 -1.39 -8.88 -2.53
C PRO A 69 -1.04 -8.12 -1.25
N ASP A 70 -0.08 -7.22 -1.32
CA ASP A 70 0.39 -6.44 -0.16
C ASP A 70 -0.54 -5.28 0.17
N ILE A 71 -1.85 -5.52 0.09
CA ILE A 71 -2.91 -4.61 0.53
C ILE A 71 -3.24 -4.88 1.99
N VAL A 72 -3.68 -3.84 2.70
CA VAL A 72 -4.12 -3.92 4.09
C VAL A 72 -5.61 -4.24 4.11
N PHE A 73 -5.96 -5.43 4.61
CA PHE A 73 -7.34 -5.79 4.89
C PHE A 73 -7.80 -5.18 6.22
N PHE A 74 -9.12 -5.05 6.40
CA PHE A 74 -9.65 -4.66 7.70
C PHE A 74 -9.18 -5.61 8.80
N GLY A 75 -8.64 -5.04 9.87
CA GLY A 75 -8.06 -5.78 11.00
C GLY A 75 -6.56 -6.05 10.88
N GLU A 76 -5.94 -5.77 9.72
CA GLU A 76 -4.49 -5.78 9.58
C GLU A 76 -3.90 -4.42 10.00
N SER A 77 -2.66 -4.43 10.49
CA SER A 77 -1.90 -3.22 10.76
C SER A 77 -1.49 -2.52 9.46
N LEU A 78 -1.46 -1.19 9.48
CA LEU A 78 -0.87 -0.42 8.39
C LEU A 78 0.65 -0.68 8.33
N PRO A 79 1.30 -0.45 7.17
CA PRO A 79 2.75 -0.61 7.04
C PRO A 79 3.51 0.32 7.99
N ASP A 80 4.62 -0.15 8.58
CA ASP A 80 5.46 0.65 9.50
C ASP A 80 5.86 2.01 8.91
N ARG A 81 6.12 2.02 7.59
CA ARG A 81 6.43 3.23 6.81
C ARG A 81 5.39 4.35 7.01
N PHE A 82 4.12 4.03 7.20
CA PHE A 82 3.07 5.01 7.44
C PHE A 82 3.38 5.82 8.71
N GLN A 83 3.65 5.13 9.82
CA GLN A 83 3.95 5.77 11.11
C GLN A 83 5.31 6.46 11.10
N GLU A 84 6.33 5.84 10.50
CA GLU A 84 7.67 6.41 10.40
C GLU A 84 7.69 7.73 9.63
N CYS A 85 7.00 7.79 8.48
CA CYS A 85 6.94 9.01 7.68
C CYS A 85 6.05 10.07 8.35
N LEU A 86 4.95 9.66 8.97
CA LEU A 86 4.03 10.57 9.66
C LEU A 86 4.76 11.40 10.74
N GLN A 87 5.57 10.75 11.57
CA GLN A 87 6.32 11.41 12.64
C GLN A 87 7.33 12.44 12.13
N GLN A 88 7.87 12.26 10.92
CA GLN A 88 8.91 13.13 10.36
C GLN A 88 8.33 14.22 9.45
N ASP A 89 7.31 13.89 8.66
CA ASP A 89 6.83 14.75 7.58
C ASP A 89 6.02 15.93 8.11
N PHE A 90 5.18 15.72 9.13
CA PHE A 90 4.23 16.74 9.58
C PHE A 90 4.92 17.92 10.29
N GLU A 91 6.07 17.69 10.92
CA GLU A 91 6.91 18.77 11.48
C GLU A 91 7.52 19.67 10.39
N HIS A 92 7.62 19.17 9.15
CA HIS A 92 8.24 19.84 8.01
C HIS A 92 7.23 20.21 6.91
N CYS A 93 5.94 20.03 7.16
CA CYS A 93 4.88 20.25 6.18
C CYS A 93 4.37 21.69 6.23
N ASP A 94 4.68 22.47 5.20
CA ASP A 94 4.18 23.86 5.09
C ASP A 94 2.72 23.92 4.58
N MET A 95 2.26 22.88 3.87
CA MET A 95 0.94 22.82 3.26
C MET A 95 0.47 21.38 3.05
N LEU A 96 -0.73 21.07 3.53
CA LEU A 96 -1.41 19.80 3.28
C LEU A 96 -2.50 19.96 2.21
N ILE A 97 -2.49 19.09 1.21
CA ILE A 97 -3.51 19.03 0.14
C ILE A 97 -4.25 17.70 0.26
N ILE A 98 -5.57 17.76 0.47
CA ILE A 98 -6.43 16.58 0.61
C ILE A 98 -7.35 16.50 -0.61
N MET A 99 -7.32 15.38 -1.31
CA MET A 99 -8.08 15.16 -2.54
C MET A 99 -8.74 13.78 -2.50
N GLY A 100 -10.03 13.73 -2.84
CA GLY A 100 -10.73 12.46 -3.10
C GLY A 100 -10.83 11.51 -1.91
N SER A 101 -10.93 12.01 -0.67
CA SER A 101 -11.12 11.20 0.54
C SER A 101 -12.24 11.78 1.41
N SER A 102 -13.08 10.93 2.00
CA SER A 102 -14.05 11.33 3.04
C SER A 102 -13.40 11.47 4.43
N LEU A 103 -12.18 10.96 4.61
CA LEU A 103 -11.46 10.90 5.90
C LEU A 103 -12.28 10.19 7.01
N GLU A 104 -12.93 9.08 6.68
CA GLU A 104 -13.70 8.29 7.67
C GLU A 104 -12.93 7.08 8.22
N VAL A 105 -11.87 6.63 7.51
CA VAL A 105 -11.13 5.42 7.86
C VAL A 105 -9.89 5.77 8.69
N GLN A 106 -9.82 5.20 9.89
CA GLN A 106 -8.68 5.34 10.78
C GLN A 106 -7.60 4.27 10.51
N PRO A 107 -6.30 4.58 10.73
CA PRO A 107 -5.75 5.81 11.31
C PRO A 107 -5.49 6.93 10.27
N PHE A 108 -5.83 6.73 9.00
CA PHE A 108 -5.54 7.71 7.94
C PHE A 108 -6.25 9.06 8.16
N ALA A 109 -7.50 9.01 8.64
CA ALA A 109 -8.26 10.20 8.96
C ALA A 109 -7.57 11.10 10.00
N SER A 110 -6.85 10.54 10.96
CA SER A 110 -6.12 11.29 11.97
C SER A 110 -4.80 11.91 11.50
N LEU A 111 -4.49 11.84 10.20
CA LEU A 111 -3.40 12.64 9.62
C LEU A 111 -3.63 14.15 9.77
N ILE A 112 -4.87 14.61 9.97
CA ILE A 112 -5.21 16.03 10.11
C ILE A 112 -5.42 16.49 11.55
N ASP A 113 -5.25 15.58 12.52
CA ASP A 113 -5.41 15.85 13.96
C ASP A 113 -4.07 16.26 14.61
#